data_AF-A0A7K7DQP3-F1
#
_entry.id   AF-A0A7K7DQP3-F1
#
_cell.length_a   1.000
_cell.length_b   1.000
_cell.length_c   1.000
_cell.angle_alpha   90.00
_cell.angle_beta   90.00
_cell.angle_gamma   90.00
#
_symmetry.space_group_name_H-M   'P 1'
#
loop_
_entity.id
_entity.type
_entity.pdbx_description
1 polymer ?
#
loop_
_entity_poly.entity_id
_entity_poly.type
_entity_poly.pdbx_seq_one_letter_code
_entity_poly.pdbx_strand_id
1 'polypeptide(L)'
;QEILPGRGFTFWQWFDGVLDLTKRCLKSYWSDRLIMGFISKQYVCKLLSMQPDGTFLLRFSDSEIGGVTIAYVMRGKDGSSQVENIQPFSAKDLSIRSLGDRIRDLGQLRNLYPNIPKDQAFGSHYNSEWGGPG
;
A
#
# COMPACT_ATOMS: atom_id res chain seq x y z
N GLN A 1 21.11 21.50 -3.01
CA GLN A 1 19.86 20.72 -3.02
C GLN A 1 19.77 20.03 -1.66
N GLU A 2 18.74 20.34 -0.86
CA GLU A 2 18.66 19.85 0.52
C GLU A 2 18.23 18.38 0.57
N ILE A 3 18.98 17.60 1.34
CA ILE A 3 18.67 16.21 1.66
C ILE A 3 17.51 16.21 2.66
N LEU A 4 16.56 15.29 2.49
CA LEU A 4 15.45 15.18 3.44
C LEU A 4 15.98 14.82 4.84
N PRO A 5 15.45 15.42 5.92
CA PRO A 5 15.90 15.14 7.28
C PRO A 5 15.90 13.64 7.58
N GLY A 6 17.05 13.10 8.02
CA GLY A 6 17.20 11.68 8.35
C GLY A 6 17.19 10.72 7.15
N ARG A 7 17.36 11.24 5.92
CA ARG A 7 17.46 10.44 4.69
C ARG A 7 18.80 10.65 4.00
N GLY A 8 19.14 9.73 3.09
CA GLY A 8 20.31 9.83 2.21
C GLY A 8 19.98 10.41 0.82
N PHE A 9 18.79 11.00 0.64
CA PHE A 9 18.29 11.47 -0.65
C PHE A 9 17.49 12.77 -0.53
N THR A 10 17.39 13.49 -1.65
CA THR A 10 16.63 14.74 -1.77
C THR A 10 15.15 14.47 -2.04
N PHE A 11 14.31 15.49 -1.85
CA PHE A 11 12.89 15.42 -2.22
C PHE A 11 12.68 15.02 -3.69
N TRP A 12 13.46 15.60 -4.61
CA TRP A 12 13.32 15.33 -6.04
C TRP A 12 13.67 13.88 -6.39
N GLN A 13 14.73 13.32 -5.79
CA GLN A 13 15.06 11.91 -6.00
C GLN A 13 13.96 10.99 -5.49
N TRP A 14 13.38 11.30 -4.34
CA TRP A 14 12.25 10.55 -3.81
C TRP A 14 11.02 10.65 -4.71
N PHE A 15 10.65 11.88 -5.11
CA PHE A 15 9.47 12.12 -5.94
C PHE A 15 9.60 11.48 -7.32
N ASP A 16 10.77 11.59 -7.94
CA ASP A 16 11.06 10.94 -9.23
C ASP A 16 10.98 9.42 -9.12
N GLY A 17 11.50 8.83 -8.03
CA GLY A 17 11.34 7.40 -7.77
C GLY A 17 9.88 6.97 -7.61
N VAL A 18 9.05 7.79 -6.94
CA VAL A 18 7.61 7.55 -6.84
C VAL A 18 6.93 7.63 -8.21
N LEU A 19 7.29 8.60 -9.05
CA LEU A 19 6.77 8.72 -10.41
C LEU A 19 7.17 7.52 -11.28
N ASP A 20 8.43 7.09 -11.23
CA ASP A 20 8.92 5.94 -11.99
C ASP A 20 8.22 4.65 -11.56
N LEU A 21 8.12 4.38 -10.25
CA LEU A 21 7.36 3.26 -9.70
C LEU A 21 5.90 3.28 -10.20
N THR A 22 5.27 4.45 -10.14
CA THR A 22 3.87 4.60 -10.54
C THR A 22 3.69 4.31 -12.01
N LYS A 23 4.55 4.86 -12.88
CA LYS A 23 4.49 4.64 -14.32
C LYS A 23 4.72 3.19 -14.71
N ARG A 24 5.67 2.50 -14.06
CA ARG A 24 6.06 1.13 -14.40
C ARG A 24 5.12 0.08 -13.84
N CYS A 25 4.74 0.22 -12.57
CA CYS A 25 4.11 -0.87 -11.81
C CYS A 25 2.72 -0.55 -11.30
N LEU A 26 2.40 0.73 -11.04
CA LEU A 26 1.17 1.11 -10.33
C LEU A 26 0.15 1.87 -11.21
N LYS A 27 0.39 1.97 -12.52
CA LYS A 27 -0.41 2.80 -13.42
C LYS A 27 -1.90 2.46 -13.37
N SER A 28 -2.24 1.17 -13.39
CA SER A 28 -3.64 0.70 -13.34
C SER A 28 -4.27 1.04 -11.99
N TYR A 29 -3.63 0.66 -10.88
CA TYR A 29 -4.08 0.96 -9.51
C TYR A 29 -4.24 2.45 -9.23
N TRP A 30 -3.35 3.29 -9.76
CA TRP A 30 -3.44 4.75 -9.65
C TRP A 30 -4.63 5.29 -10.43
N SER A 31 -4.85 4.80 -11.65
CA SER A 31 -5.97 5.21 -12.50
C SER A 31 -7.32 4.81 -11.88
N ASP A 32 -7.37 3.65 -11.24
CA ASP A 32 -8.54 3.12 -10.53
C ASP A 32 -8.75 3.75 -9.14
N ARG A 33 -7.92 4.73 -8.76
CA ARG A 33 -7.95 5.43 -7.47
C ARG A 33 -7.82 4.51 -6.25
N LEU A 34 -7.12 3.39 -6.40
CA LEU A 34 -6.90 2.42 -5.31
C LEU A 34 -5.76 2.83 -4.37
N ILE A 35 -4.92 3.77 -4.79
CA ILE A 35 -3.75 4.25 -4.05
C ILE A 35 -4.02 5.66 -3.54
N MET A 36 -3.97 5.85 -2.22
CA MET A 36 -4.03 7.19 -1.61
C MET A 36 -2.73 7.96 -1.85
N GLY A 37 -1.59 7.25 -1.86
CA GLY A 37 -0.32 7.77 -2.35
C GLY A 37 0.35 8.72 -1.38
N PHE A 38 0.13 10.02 -1.55
CA PHE A 38 0.82 11.07 -0.80
C PHE A 38 0.11 11.33 0.54
N ILE A 39 0.47 10.55 1.55
CA ILE A 39 -0.07 10.69 2.89
C ILE A 39 0.97 10.30 3.95
N SER A 40 1.13 11.13 4.99
CA SER A 40 2.10 10.89 6.04
C SER A 40 1.70 9.72 6.94
N LYS A 41 2.68 8.98 7.46
CA LYS A 41 2.45 7.90 8.43
C LYS A 41 1.56 8.35 9.59
N GLN A 42 1.79 9.55 10.11
CA GLN A 42 1.02 10.10 11.24
C GLN A 42 -0.45 10.31 10.89
N TYR A 43 -0.76 10.82 9.69
CA TYR A 43 -2.14 11.03 9.27
C TYR A 43 -2.84 9.71 8.98
N VAL A 44 -2.15 8.75 8.37
CA VAL A 44 -2.65 7.38 8.19
C VAL A 44 -3.00 6.72 9.52
N CYS A 45 -2.14 6.83 10.54
CA CYS A 45 -2.43 6.29 11.86
C CYS A 45 -3.74 6.87 12.43
N LYS A 46 -3.95 8.18 12.31
CA LYS A 46 -5.18 8.85 12.76
C LYS A 46 -6.41 8.44 11.96
N LEU A 47 -6.28 8.28 10.64
CA LEU A 47 -7.39 7.87 9.78
C LEU A 47 -7.83 6.44 10.06
N LEU A 48 -6.88 5.51 10.15
CA LEU A 48 -7.14 4.09 10.31
C LEU A 48 -7.50 3.68 11.74
N SER A 49 -7.06 4.41 12.78
CA SER A 49 -7.37 4.07 14.17
C SER A 49 -8.86 4.03 14.49
N MET A 50 -9.67 4.77 13.72
CA MET A 50 -11.13 4.81 13.88
C MET A 50 -11.86 3.79 13.00
N GLN A 51 -11.15 3.08 12.13
CA GLN A 51 -11.75 2.17 11.16
C GLN A 51 -11.93 0.75 11.72
N PRO A 52 -12.80 -0.07 11.11
CA PRO A 52 -12.93 -1.49 11.46
C PRO A 52 -11.63 -2.28 11.25
N ASP A 53 -11.50 -3.39 11.97
CA ASP A 53 -10.38 -4.34 11.84
C ASP A 53 -10.15 -4.77 10.37
N GLY A 54 -8.89 -4.77 9.95
CA GLY A 54 -8.48 -5.12 8.59
C GLY A 54 -8.73 -4.02 7.55
N THR A 55 -9.14 -2.81 7.96
CA THR A 55 -9.19 -1.67 7.04
C THR A 55 -7.78 -1.22 6.69
N PHE A 56 -7.51 -1.00 5.41
CA PHE A 56 -6.18 -0.68 4.91
C PHE A 56 -6.19 0.41 3.84
N LEU A 57 -5.02 1.00 3.58
CA LEU A 57 -4.78 1.90 2.47
C LEU A 57 -3.36 1.76 1.95
N LEU A 58 -3.12 2.25 0.73
CA LEU A 58 -1.79 2.29 0.12
C LEU A 58 -1.24 3.72 0.10
N ARG A 59 0.04 3.84 0.45
CA ARG A 59 0.77 5.10 0.44
C ARG A 59 2.18 4.93 -0.08
N PHE A 60 2.79 6.00 -0.55
CA PHE A 60 4.21 6.01 -0.88
C PHE A 60 5.04 6.03 0.41
N SER A 61 6.16 5.32 0.37
CA SER A 61 7.10 5.24 1.49
C SER A 61 7.88 6.54 1.61
N ASP A 62 7.94 7.11 2.81
CA ASP A 62 8.78 8.28 3.11
C ASP A 62 10.24 7.87 3.41
N SER A 63 10.50 6.56 3.53
CA SER A 63 11.82 6.00 3.88
C SER A 63 12.59 5.40 2.73
N GLU A 64 11.90 5.09 1.63
CA GLU A 64 12.47 4.39 0.49
C GLU A 64 12.12 5.13 -0.80
N ILE A 65 13.11 5.34 -1.66
CA ILE A 65 12.88 5.89 -2.99
C ILE A 65 12.11 4.86 -3.83
N GLY A 66 10.99 5.26 -4.42
CA GLY A 66 10.20 4.39 -5.28
C GLY A 66 9.63 3.17 -4.55
N GLY A 67 9.21 3.35 -3.29
CA GLY A 67 8.52 2.34 -2.50
C GLY A 67 7.04 2.64 -2.28
N VAL A 68 6.18 1.63 -2.40
CA VAL A 68 4.77 1.69 -1.98
C VAL A 68 4.55 0.77 -0.78
N THR A 69 3.86 1.23 0.25
CA THR A 69 3.56 0.45 1.46
C THR A 69 2.06 0.36 1.71
N ILE A 70 1.65 -0.70 2.40
CA ILE A 70 0.28 -0.93 2.86
C ILE A 70 0.26 -0.64 4.35
N ALA A 71 -0.62 0.27 4.76
CA ALA A 71 -0.93 0.49 6.16
C ALA A 71 -2.32 -0.08 6.47
N TYR A 72 -2.46 -0.77 7.60
CA TYR A 72 -3.72 -1.40 8.00
C TYR A 72 -3.90 -1.35 9.51
N VAL A 73 -5.16 -1.35 9.95
CA VAL A 73 -5.51 -1.41 11.37
C VAL A 73 -5.81 -2.85 11.79
N MET A 74 -5.27 -3.24 12.94
CA MET A 74 -5.63 -4.45 13.67
C MET A 74 -6.29 -4.09 14.99
N ARG A 75 -7.33 -4.85 15.36
CA ARG A 75 -7.95 -4.73 16.68
C ARG A 75 -7.60 -5.91 17.57
N GLY A 76 -7.07 -5.61 18.75
CA GLY A 76 -6.83 -6.60 19.81
C GLY A 76 -8.14 -7.06 20.44
N LYS A 77 -8.10 -8.24 21.09
CA LYS A 77 -9.25 -8.78 21.86
C LYS A 77 -9.63 -7.90 23.06
N ASP A 78 -8.69 -7.09 23.52
CA ASP A 78 -8.82 -6.10 24.59
C ASP A 78 -9.43 -4.77 24.11
N GLY A 79 -9.80 -4.66 22.84
CA GLY A 79 -10.32 -3.42 22.25
C GLY A 79 -9.24 -2.40 21.86
N SER A 80 -7.95 -2.74 22.03
CA SER A 80 -6.85 -1.91 21.53
C SER A 80 -6.86 -1.87 19.99
N SER A 81 -6.39 -0.75 19.42
CA SER A 81 -6.26 -0.56 17.98
C SER A 81 -4.81 -0.23 17.65
N GLN A 82 -4.22 -0.97 16.73
CA GLN A 82 -2.84 -0.78 16.29
C GLN A 82 -2.79 -0.64 14.77
N VAL A 83 -2.12 0.41 14.29
CA VAL A 83 -1.91 0.63 12.86
C VAL A 83 -0.51 0.15 12.49
N GLU A 84 -0.45 -0.89 11.68
CA GLU A 84 0.78 -1.47 11.16
C GLU A 84 1.06 -1.02 9.73
N ASN A 85 2.35 -0.96 9.39
CA ASN A 85 2.80 -0.69 8.02
C ASN A 85 3.63 -1.89 7.55
N ILE A 86 3.24 -2.48 6.43
CA ILE A 86 4.02 -3.54 5.79
C ILE A 86 5.31 -2.93 5.22
N GLN A 87 6.38 -3.70 5.16
CA GLN A 87 7.60 -3.28 4.47
C GLN A 87 7.25 -2.79 3.05
N PRO A 88 7.76 -1.62 2.62
CA PRO A 88 7.51 -1.11 1.29
C PRO A 88 7.93 -2.09 0.19
N PHE A 89 7.16 -2.11 -0.89
CA PHE A 89 7.45 -2.85 -2.10
C PHE A 89 8.12 -1.92 -3.11
N SER A 90 9.26 -2.34 -3.61
CA SER A 90 9.97 -1.69 -4.71
C SER A 90 9.44 -2.16 -6.07
N ALA A 91 9.84 -1.49 -7.16
CA ALA A 91 9.54 -1.92 -8.52
C ALA A 91 9.99 -3.37 -8.79
N LYS A 92 11.12 -3.79 -8.20
CA LYS A 92 11.64 -5.16 -8.28
C LYS A 92 10.74 -6.16 -7.57
N ASP A 93 10.19 -5.80 -6.41
CA ASP A 93 9.26 -6.68 -5.68
C ASP A 93 7.95 -6.86 -6.44
N LEU A 94 7.48 -5.79 -7.07
CA LEU A 94 6.25 -5.76 -7.86
C LEU A 94 6.40 -6.45 -9.21
N SER A 95 7.62 -6.53 -9.77
CA SER A 95 7.88 -7.32 -10.97
C SER A 95 7.90 -8.83 -10.70
N ILE A 96 8.23 -9.25 -9.48
CA ILE A 96 8.21 -10.67 -9.08
C ILE A 96 6.77 -11.12 -8.80
N ARG A 97 5.99 -10.29 -8.08
CA ARG A 97 4.58 -10.56 -7.77
C ARG A 97 3.82 -9.26 -7.72
N SER A 98 2.70 -9.21 -8.43
CA SER A 98 1.87 -8.01 -8.56
C SER A 98 1.39 -7.52 -7.19
N LEU A 99 1.09 -6.21 -7.12
CA LEU A 99 0.51 -5.62 -5.92
C LEU A 99 -0.86 -6.23 -5.58
N GLY A 100 -1.69 -6.49 -6.59
CA GLY A 100 -2.99 -7.14 -6.43
C GLY A 100 -2.87 -8.53 -5.80
N ASP A 101 -1.96 -9.38 -6.30
CA ASP A 101 -1.74 -10.71 -5.73
C ASP A 101 -1.19 -10.64 -4.30
N ARG A 102 -0.26 -9.73 -4.02
CA ARG A 102 0.25 -9.51 -2.65
C ARG A 102 -0.88 -9.11 -1.69
N ILE A 103 -1.79 -8.25 -2.12
CA ILE A 103 -2.96 -7.83 -1.33
C ILE A 103 -3.92 -9.02 -1.13
N ARG A 104 -4.15 -9.83 -2.16
CA ARG A 104 -4.98 -11.05 -2.08
C ARG A 104 -4.48 -11.99 -0.99
N ASP A 105 -3.18 -12.27 -0.97
CA ASP A 105 -2.55 -13.23 -0.04
C ASP A 105 -2.56 -12.77 1.42
N LEU A 106 -2.67 -11.47 1.69
CA LEU A 106 -2.71 -10.92 3.03
C LEU A 106 -4.13 -11.05 3.62
N GLY A 107 -4.35 -12.14 4.38
CA GLY A 107 -5.64 -12.46 5.00
C GLY A 107 -6.12 -11.47 6.07
N GLN A 108 -5.22 -10.64 6.62
CA GLN A 108 -5.58 -9.58 7.56
C GLN A 108 -6.21 -8.36 6.88
N LEU A 109 -6.00 -8.19 5.56
CA LEU A 109 -6.59 -7.08 4.81
C LEU A 109 -8.01 -7.44 4.39
N ARG A 110 -8.97 -6.58 4.74
CA ARG A 110 -10.40 -6.82 4.51
C ARG A 110 -11.05 -5.76 3.65
N ASN A 111 -10.88 -4.49 4.02
CA ASN A 111 -11.52 -3.36 3.33
C ASN A 111 -10.47 -2.31 2.96
N LEU A 112 -10.41 -1.93 1.69
CA LEU A 112 -9.74 -0.71 1.28
C LEU A 112 -10.50 0.49 1.83
N TYR A 113 -9.78 1.42 2.45
CA TYR A 113 -10.34 2.65 2.99
C TYR A 113 -11.12 3.43 1.91
N PRO A 114 -12.32 3.98 2.23
CA PRO A 114 -12.93 3.97 3.56
C PRO A 114 -13.71 2.68 3.88
N ASN A 115 -14.33 2.01 2.91
CA ASN A 115 -15.17 0.84 3.17
C ASN A 115 -15.44 0.01 1.90
N ILE A 116 -14.41 -0.28 1.11
CA ILE A 116 -14.54 -1.07 -0.12
C ILE A 116 -13.94 -2.46 0.14
N PRO A 117 -14.71 -3.55 0.04
CA PRO A 117 -14.16 -4.90 0.20
C PRO A 117 -12.95 -5.14 -0.71
N LYS A 118 -11.93 -5.81 -0.17
CA LYS A 118 -10.64 -6.03 -0.84
C LYS A 118 -10.80 -6.65 -2.23
N ASP A 119 -11.59 -7.71 -2.34
CA ASP A 119 -11.79 -8.41 -3.60
C ASP A 119 -12.62 -7.59 -4.60
N GLN A 120 -13.49 -6.70 -4.12
CA GLN A 120 -14.19 -5.74 -4.97
C GLN A 120 -13.23 -4.67 -5.51
N ALA A 121 -12.31 -4.18 -4.69
CA ALA A 121 -11.34 -3.15 -5.08
C ALA A 121 -10.25 -3.69 -6.01
N PHE A 122 -9.72 -4.89 -5.73
CA PHE A 122 -8.54 -5.44 -6.41
C PHE A 122 -8.82 -6.64 -7.30
N GLY A 123 -10.08 -7.10 -7.41
CA GLY A 123 -10.42 -8.32 -8.16
C GLY A 123 -9.97 -8.30 -9.62
N SER A 124 -10.04 -7.14 -10.30
CA SER A 124 -9.54 -6.96 -11.67
C SER A 124 -8.01 -6.98 -11.80
N HIS A 125 -7.29 -6.88 -10.67
CA HIS A 125 -5.83 -6.88 -10.59
C HIS A 125 -5.26 -8.20 -10.05
N TYR A 126 -6.12 -9.20 -9.78
CA TYR A 126 -5.68 -10.53 -9.41
C TYR A 126 -5.25 -11.29 -10.66
N ASN A 127 -4.05 -11.87 -10.64
CA ASN A 127 -3.66 -12.77 -11.70
C ASN A 127 -4.55 -14.02 -11.62
N SER A 128 -5.13 -14.38 -12.76
CA SER A 128 -5.95 -15.57 -12.97
C SER A 128 -5.12 -16.87 -13.03
N GLU A 129 -3.79 -16.80 -12.93
CA GLU A 129 -2.89 -17.96 -12.94
C GLU A 129 -2.75 -18.67 -11.58
N TRP A 130 -3.88 -18.83 -10.88
CA TRP A 130 -4.10 -19.95 -9.98
C TRP A 130 -5.40 -20.64 -10.39
N GLY A 131 -5.38 -21.20 -11.59
CA GLY A 131 -6.22 -22.34 -11.91
C GLY A 131 -5.78 -23.51 -11.04
N GLY A 132 -6.45 -23.70 -9.91
CA GLY A 132 -6.44 -25.00 -9.25
C GLY A 132 -6.95 -26.07 -10.24
N PRO A 133 -6.47 -27.32 -10.16
CA PRO A 133 -6.92 -28.36 -11.07
C PRO A 133 -8.43 -28.54 -10.89
N GLY A 134 -9.15 -28.49 -12.02
CA GLY A 134 -10.55 -28.88 -12.10
C GLY A 134 -10.76 -30.37 -11.84
#